data_AF-A0A9E3E0Z4-F1
#
_entry.id   AF-A0A9E3E0Z4-F1
#
_cell.length_a   1.000
_cell.length_b   1.000
_cell.length_c   1.000
_cell.angle_alpha   90.00
_cell.angle_beta   90.00
_cell.angle_gamma   90.00
#
_symmetry.space_group_name_H-M   'P 1'
#
loop_
_entity.id
_entity.type
_entity.pdbx_description
1 polymer ?
#
loop_
_entity_poly.entity_id
_entity_poly.type
_entity_poly.pdbx_seq_one_letter_code
_entity_poly.pdbx_strand_id
1 'polypeptide(L)' 'WTDDELPRLGISGRTAREMGHVPLSGPGGTLEALARLQRPRKALVHINNTNPILLEESPERDAVLRAGVEVAYDGLEIEL' A
#
# COMPACT_ATOMS: atom_id res chain seq x y z
N TRP A 1 -1.01 -0.53 6.00
CA TRP A 1 -2.00 -1.43 5.36
C TRP A 1 -3.43 -0.95 5.63
N THR A 2 -3.94 -1.10 6.86
CA THR A 2 -5.21 -0.51 7.32
C THR A 2 -5.01 0.90 7.88
N ASP A 3 -6.11 1.63 8.11
CA ASP A 3 -6.07 2.99 8.66
C ASP A 3 -5.49 3.03 10.09
N ASP A 4 -5.69 1.97 10.84
CA ASP A 4 -5.28 1.80 12.24
C ASP A 4 -4.00 0.95 12.42
N GLU A 5 -3.20 0.75 11.36
CA GLU A 5 -1.98 -0.09 11.43
C GLU A 5 -1.01 0.36 12.53
N LEU A 6 -0.61 1.63 12.55
CA LEU A 6 0.35 2.12 13.55
C LEU A 6 -0.18 2.06 14.98
N PRO A 7 -1.45 2.46 15.26
CA PRO A 7 -2.06 2.25 16.56
C PRO A 7 -2.07 0.78 17.00
N ARG A 8 -2.41 -0.16 16.10
CA ARG A 8 -2.43 -1.60 16.41
C ARG A 8 -1.06 -2.18 16.71
N LEU A 9 -0.01 -1.64 16.09
CA LEU A 9 1.37 -2.02 16.35
C LEU A 9 1.96 -1.31 17.59
N GLY A 10 1.25 -0.35 18.18
CA GLY A 10 1.74 0.43 19.33
C GLY A 10 2.89 1.39 19.01
N ILE A 11 3.11 1.70 17.72
CA ILE A 11 4.22 2.54 17.26
C ILE A 11 3.85 4.03 17.28
N SER A 12 2.58 4.35 17.00
CA SER A 12 2.06 5.72 17.01
C SER A 12 0.57 5.70 17.30
N GLY A 13 0.06 6.76 17.93
CA GLY A 13 -1.38 6.95 18.14
C GLY A 13 -2.14 7.49 16.93
N ARG A 14 -1.43 7.86 15.83
CA ARG A 14 -2.04 8.43 14.63
C ARG A 14 -2.40 7.36 13.61
N THR A 15 -3.60 7.46 13.05
CA THR A 15 -4.07 6.70 11.89
C THR A 15 -3.38 7.15 10.59
N ALA A 16 -3.49 6.33 9.53
CA ALA A 16 -2.99 6.70 8.21
C ALA A 16 -3.61 8.02 7.73
N ARG A 17 -4.93 8.17 7.89
CA ARG A 17 -5.66 9.39 7.49
C ARG A 17 -5.24 10.63 8.26
N GLU A 18 -4.99 10.53 9.57
CA GLU A 18 -4.48 11.65 10.36
C GLU A 18 -3.06 12.08 9.96
N MET A 19 -2.29 11.17 9.35
CA MET A 19 -1.00 11.47 8.75
C MET A 19 -1.10 11.96 7.30
N GLY A 20 -2.32 12.13 6.75
CA GLY A 20 -2.53 12.56 5.37
C GLY A 20 -2.35 11.45 4.32
N HIS A 21 -2.38 10.18 4.73
CA HIS A 21 -2.27 9.02 3.86
C HIS A 21 -3.61 8.28 3.73
N VAL A 22 -3.89 7.75 2.54
CA VAL A 22 -5.01 6.81 2.33
C VAL A 22 -4.50 5.39 2.64
N PRO A 23 -5.18 4.60 3.49
CA PRO A 23 -4.78 3.22 3.74
C PRO A 23 -4.85 2.40 2.44
N LEU A 24 -4.02 1.36 2.33
CA LEU A 24 -4.01 0.52 1.12
C LEU A 24 -5.27 -0.34 1.02
N SER A 25 -5.70 -0.90 2.15
CA SER A 25 -6.84 -1.81 2.24
C SER A 25 -8.02 -1.18 2.98
N GLY A 26 -9.14 -1.90 2.98
CA GLY A 26 -10.39 -1.46 3.58
C GLY A 26 -11.21 -0.51 2.69
N PRO A 27 -12.43 -0.12 3.14
CA PRO A 27 -13.33 0.73 2.37
C PRO A 27 -12.69 2.07 2.01
N GLY A 28 -12.74 2.43 0.72
CA GLY A 28 -12.13 3.66 0.21
C GLY A 28 -10.61 3.67 0.31
N GLY A 29 -9.97 2.49 0.39
CA GLY A 29 -8.53 2.33 0.36
C GLY A 29 -7.95 2.50 -1.05
N THR A 30 -6.64 2.73 -1.12
CA THR A 30 -5.91 2.95 -2.37
C THR A 30 -6.09 1.79 -3.36
N LEU A 31 -6.11 0.54 -2.89
CA LEU A 31 -6.31 -0.61 -3.79
C LEU A 31 -7.70 -0.63 -4.45
N GLU A 32 -8.75 -0.21 -3.73
CA GLU A 32 -10.09 -0.08 -4.30
C GLU A 32 -10.13 1.00 -5.40
N ALA A 33 -9.47 2.14 -5.15
CA ALA A 33 -9.39 3.22 -6.12
C ALA A 33 -8.60 2.80 -7.38
N LEU A 34 -7.44 2.17 -7.19
CA LEU A 34 -6.55 1.75 -8.27
C LEU A 34 -7.12 0.58 -9.10
N ALA A 35 -7.97 -0.27 -8.52
CA ALA A 35 -8.67 -1.33 -9.25
C ALA A 35 -9.60 -0.79 -10.36
N ARG A 36 -10.06 0.46 -10.24
CA ARG A 36 -10.90 1.11 -11.25
C ARG A 36 -10.11 1.56 -12.48
N LEU A 37 -8.78 1.63 -12.40
CA LEU A 37 -7.90 2.02 -13.50
C LEU A 37 -7.47 0.78 -14.29
N GLN A 38 -7.80 0.75 -15.59
CA GLN A 38 -7.58 -0.42 -16.45
C GLN A 38 -6.29 -0.38 -17.27
N ARG A 39 -5.78 0.82 -17.57
CA ARG A 39 -4.65 1.00 -18.51
C ARG A 39 -3.31 1.37 -17.89
N PRO A 40 -3.21 2.16 -16.80
CA PRO A 40 -1.89 2.59 -16.34
C PRO A 40 -1.16 1.44 -15.65
N ARG A 41 0.17 1.45 -15.79
CA ARG A 41 1.08 0.78 -14.84
C ARG A 41 0.90 1.45 -13.48
N LYS A 42 0.74 0.65 -12.41
CA LYS A 42 0.42 1.13 -11.06
C LYS A 42 1.52 0.67 -10.11
N ALA A 43 2.24 1.60 -9.49
CA ALA A 43 3.28 1.29 -8.51
C ALA A 43 3.07 2.07 -7.21
N LEU A 44 3.14 1.38 -6.07
CA LEU A 44 3.14 2.00 -4.75
C LEU A 44 4.57 2.38 -4.36
N VAL A 45 4.75 3.64 -4.00
CA VAL A 45 6.00 4.23 -3.47
C VAL A 45 5.74 4.81 -2.08
N HIS A 46 6.78 5.33 -1.42
CA HIS A 46 6.66 5.97 -0.10
C HIS A 46 5.97 5.04 0.93
N ILE A 47 6.52 3.83 1.05
CA ILE A 47 5.98 2.77 1.89
C ILE A 47 6.59 2.89 3.28
N ASN A 48 5.74 3.01 4.31
CA ASN A 48 6.23 3.03 5.68
C ASN A 48 6.84 1.67 6.07
N ASN A 49 7.87 1.69 6.92
CA ASN A 49 8.59 0.48 7.36
C ASN A 49 7.69 -0.58 8.04
N THR A 50 6.54 -0.17 8.59
CA THR A 50 5.58 -1.05 9.26
C THR A 50 4.66 -1.81 8.31
N ASN A 51 4.64 -1.43 7.02
CA ASN A 51 3.61 -1.92 6.11
C ASN A 51 3.92 -3.38 5.71
N PRO A 52 2.99 -4.33 5.95
CA PRO A 52 3.22 -5.76 5.69
C PRO A 52 3.50 -6.07 4.22
N ILE A 53 3.16 -5.19 3.28
CA ILE A 53 3.50 -5.38 1.85
C ILE A 53 5.01 -5.44 1.59
N LEU A 54 5.84 -5.01 2.55
CA LEU A 54 7.30 -5.15 2.49
C LEU A 54 7.75 -6.60 2.74
N LEU A 55 6.92 -7.43 3.36
CA LEU A 55 7.15 -8.87 3.50
C LEU A 55 6.68 -9.56 2.20
N GLU A 56 7.62 -10.09 1.44
CA GLU A 56 7.38 -10.61 0.08
C GLU A 56 6.35 -11.74 0.03
N GLU A 57 6.29 -12.58 1.07
CA GLU A 57 5.39 -13.73 1.18
C GLU A 57 4.11 -13.42 1.99
N SER A 58 3.84 -12.14 2.28
CA SER A 58 2.64 -11.76 3.04
C SER A 58 1.36 -11.84 2.21
N PRO A 59 0.21 -12.19 2.83
CA PRO A 59 -1.08 -12.13 2.14
C PRO A 59 -1.43 -10.70 1.66
N GLU A 60 -0.88 -9.66 2.31
CA GLU A 60 -1.01 -8.27 1.89
C GLU A 60 -0.23 -7.97 0.62
N ARG A 61 1.03 -8.41 0.50
CA ARG A 61 1.83 -8.30 -0.73
C ARG A 61 1.11 -9.00 -1.89
N ASP A 62 0.63 -10.21 -1.65
CA ASP A 62 -0.18 -10.98 -2.59
C ASP A 62 -1.45 -10.24 -3.05
N ALA A 63 -2.15 -9.58 -2.13
CA ALA A 63 -3.35 -8.80 -2.46
C ALA A 63 -3.03 -7.59 -3.34
N VAL A 64 -1.90 -6.91 -3.12
CA VAL A 64 -1.41 -5.82 -3.97
C VAL A 64 -1.11 -6.32 -5.39
N LEU A 65 -0.39 -7.44 -5.52
CA LEU A 65 -0.05 -8.02 -6.82
C LEU A 65 -1.30 -8.49 -7.58
N ARG A 66 -2.25 -9.15 -6.90
CA ARG A 66 -3.54 -9.55 -7.50
C ARG A 66 -4.38 -8.36 -7.98
N ALA A 67 -4.21 -7.18 -7.40
CA ALA A 67 -4.86 -5.95 -7.86
C ALA A 67 -4.20 -5.33 -9.10
N GLY A 68 -3.13 -5.95 -9.64
CA GLY A 68 -2.34 -5.42 -10.74
C GLY A 68 -1.58 -4.16 -10.33
N VAL A 69 -1.12 -4.11 -9.08
CA VAL A 69 -0.34 -3.00 -8.53
C VAL A 69 1.02 -3.56 -8.11
N GLU A 70 2.08 -2.83 -8.45
CA GLU A 70 3.46 -3.16 -8.10
C GLU A 70 3.84 -2.50 -6.77
N VAL A 71 4.75 -3.14 -6.04
CA VAL A 71 5.40 -2.55 -4.88
C VAL A 71 6.77 -2.08 -5.34
N ALA A 72 7.00 -0.76 -5.36
CA ALA A 72 8.28 -0.23 -5.78
C ALA A 72 9.39 -0.60 -4.80
N TYR A 73 10.61 -0.68 -5.32
CA TYR A 73 11.82 -1.00 -4.59
C TYR A 73 12.95 -0.08 -5.03
N ASP A 74 13.97 0.04 -4.21
CA ASP A 74 15.16 0.84 -4.53
C ASP A 74 15.85 0.27 -5.77
N GLY A 75 16.03 1.10 -6.80
CA GLY A 75 16.54 0.66 -8.10
C GLY A 75 15.47 0.22 -9.11
N LEU A 76 14.18 0.39 -8.81
CA LEU A 76 13.14 0.26 -9.83
C LEU A 76 13.30 1.33 -10.92
N GLU A 77 13.55 0.88 -12.15
CA GLU A 77 13.54 1.72 -13.34
C GLU A 77 12.19 1.58 -14.06
N ILE A 78 11.67 2.71 -14.56
CA ILE A 78 10.42 2.77 -15.32
C ILE A 78 10.71 3.44 -16.66
N GLU A 79 10.57 2.66 -17.73
CA GLU A 79 10.53 3.17 -19.11
C GLU A 79 9.07 3.45 -19.50
N LEU A 80 8.84 4.54 -20.23
CA LEU A 80 7.51 5.04 -20.62
C LEU A 80 7.29 4.99 -22.13
#